data_AF-D1MVE4-F1
#
_entry.id   AF-D1MVE4-F1
#
_cell.length_a   1.000
_cell.length_b   1.000
_cell.length_c   1.000
_cell.angle_alpha   90.00
_cell.angle_beta   90.00
_cell.angle_gamma   90.00
#
_symmetry.space_group_name_H-M   'P 1'
#
loop_
_entity.id
_entity.type
_entity.pdbx_description
1 polymer ?
#
loop_
_entity_poly.entity_id
_entity_poly.type
_entity_poly.pdbx_seq_one_letter_code
_entity_poly.pdbx_strand_id
1 'polypeptide(L)' 'VQDVEAYNLMKECKVLPFSLVKKTCSNSGERECKNLYALNTMKTASHCTCKTYNDSHVCHCVTKC' A
#
# COMPACT_ATOMS: atom_id res chain seq x y z
N VAL A 1 16.59 -15.88 21.57
CA VAL A 1 16.35 -15.91 20.10
C VAL A 1 14.97 -16.52 19.84
N GLN A 2 13.87 -15.95 20.35
CA GLN A 2 12.50 -16.43 20.08
C GLN A 2 11.51 -15.29 20.38
N ASP A 3 11.54 -14.21 19.60
CA ASP A 3 10.55 -13.11 19.73
C ASP A 3 10.21 -12.44 18.39
N VAL A 4 10.66 -13.02 17.27
CA VAL A 4 10.57 -12.37 15.93
C VAL A 4 9.45 -12.96 15.06
N GLU A 5 8.91 -14.14 15.40
CA GLU A 5 8.00 -14.87 14.52
C GLU A 5 6.49 -14.66 14.77
N ALA A 6 6.09 -14.02 15.87
CA ALA A 6 4.66 -13.80 16.15
C ALA A 6 4.03 -12.65 15.34
N TYR A 7 4.85 -11.77 14.73
CA TYR A 7 4.35 -10.62 13.96
C TYR A 7 3.95 -10.95 12.51
N ASN A 8 4.33 -12.12 11.97
CA ASN A 8 4.34 -12.37 10.52
C ASN A 8 3.20 -13.25 9.96
N LEU A 9 2.20 -13.62 10.75
CA LEU A 9 1.05 -14.42 10.26
C LEU A 9 -0.30 -13.73 10.43
N MET A 10 -0.35 -12.41 10.56
CA MET A 10 -1.60 -11.71 10.28
C MET A 10 -1.90 -11.88 8.79
N LYS A 11 -3.01 -12.56 8.47
CA LYS A 11 -3.42 -12.77 7.07
C LYS A 11 -3.53 -11.40 6.41
N GLU A 12 -2.58 -11.08 5.54
CA GLU A 12 -2.65 -9.90 4.71
C GLU A 12 -3.89 -10.03 3.82
N CYS A 13 -4.80 -9.09 3.97
CA CYS A 13 -6.06 -9.08 3.27
C CYS A 13 -5.97 -8.29 1.96
N LYS A 14 -6.91 -8.61 1.08
CA LYS A 14 -7.18 -8.07 -0.25
C LYS A 14 -6.33 -6.86 -0.63
N VAL A 15 -5.43 -7.08 -1.60
CA VAL A 15 -4.78 -6.00 -2.34
C VAL A 15 -5.88 -5.18 -3.02
N LEU A 16 -6.02 -3.91 -2.64
CA LEU A 16 -6.92 -2.98 -3.31
C LEU A 16 -6.09 -2.08 -4.22
N PRO A 17 -6.11 -2.31 -5.55
CA PRO A 17 -5.49 -1.38 -6.47
C PRO A 17 -6.31 -0.09 -6.47
N PHE A 18 -5.64 1.04 -6.33
CA PHE A 18 -6.25 2.34 -6.55
C PHE A 18 -5.35 3.15 -7.47
N SER A 19 -5.98 3.72 -8.49
CA SER A 19 -5.32 4.59 -9.45
C SER A 19 -5.02 5.91 -8.77
N LEU A 20 -3.75 6.25 -8.73
CA LEU A 20 -3.29 7.46 -8.07
C LEU A 20 -2.95 8.45 -9.18
N VAL A 21 -3.56 9.64 -9.15
CA VAL A 21 -3.27 10.68 -10.16
C VAL A 21 -1.91 11.30 -9.81
N LYS A 22 -0.83 10.75 -10.38
CA LYS A 22 0.53 11.27 -10.19
C LYS A 22 1.38 11.09 -11.43
N LYS A 23 2.42 11.94 -11.56
CA LYS A 23 3.41 11.91 -12.66
C LYS A 23 4.50 10.85 -12.49
N THR A 24 4.86 10.43 -11.26
CA THR A 24 5.88 9.39 -11.00
C THR A 24 5.72 8.69 -9.64
N CYS A 25 6.08 7.39 -9.58
CA CYS A 25 6.37 6.66 -8.34
C CYS A 25 7.76 7.05 -7.81
N SER A 26 7.85 8.15 -7.08
CA SER A 26 9.09 8.61 -6.43
C SER A 26 9.42 7.74 -5.20
N ASN A 27 10.60 7.91 -4.57
CA ASN A 27 10.96 7.19 -3.33
C ASN A 27 9.98 7.44 -2.15
N SER A 28 9.19 8.52 -2.20
CA SER A 28 8.08 8.80 -1.28
C SER A 28 6.76 8.09 -1.63
N GLY A 29 6.73 7.31 -2.71
CA GLY A 29 5.54 6.72 -3.31
C GLY A 29 4.74 5.86 -2.35
N GLU A 30 5.40 5.04 -1.52
CA GLU A 30 4.70 4.21 -0.53
C GLU A 30 3.92 5.05 0.50
N ARG A 31 4.56 6.07 1.09
CA ARG A 31 3.93 6.91 2.12
C ARG A 31 2.75 7.68 1.55
N GLU A 32 2.90 8.18 0.34
CA GLU A 32 1.82 8.88 -0.36
C GLU A 32 0.68 7.95 -0.75
N CYS A 33 0.97 6.74 -1.24
CA CYS A 33 -0.04 5.71 -1.47
C CYS A 33 -0.82 5.44 -0.17
N LYS A 34 -0.14 5.28 0.97
CA LYS A 34 -0.79 5.06 2.27
C LYS A 34 -1.73 6.21 2.65
N ASN A 35 -1.29 7.46 2.49
CA ASN A 35 -2.10 8.64 2.80
C ASN A 35 -3.35 8.70 1.92
N LEU A 36 -3.20 8.49 0.61
CA LEU A 36 -4.33 8.53 -0.32
C LEU A 36 -5.30 7.37 -0.12
N TYR A 37 -4.79 6.19 0.20
CA TYR A 37 -5.61 5.07 0.61
C TYR A 37 -6.45 5.40 1.86
N ALA A 38 -5.83 6.01 2.89
CA ALA A 38 -6.52 6.42 4.10
C ALA A 38 -7.61 7.48 3.86
N LEU A 39 -7.33 8.47 3.00
CA LEU A 39 -8.30 9.50 2.63
C LEU A 39 -9.52 8.94 1.90
N ASN A 40 -9.34 7.95 1.01
CA ASN A 40 -10.42 7.42 0.17
C ASN A 40 -11.21 6.28 0.82
N THR A 41 -10.58 5.50 1.71
CA THR A 41 -11.21 4.29 2.28
C THR A 41 -11.57 4.42 3.76
N MET A 42 -11.11 5.49 4.43
CA MET A 42 -11.16 5.62 5.89
C MET A 42 -10.49 4.45 6.64
N LYS A 43 -9.56 3.74 5.98
CA LYS A 43 -8.82 2.60 6.53
C LYS A 43 -7.31 2.80 6.42
N THR A 44 -6.55 2.17 7.30
CA THR A 44 -5.09 2.16 7.23
C THR A 44 -4.58 0.93 6.45
N ALA A 45 -3.65 1.16 5.52
CA ALA A 45 -2.93 0.09 4.85
C ALA A 45 -1.65 -0.27 5.62
N SER A 46 -1.33 -1.56 5.68
CA SER A 46 -0.07 -2.06 6.29
C SER A 46 1.13 -1.70 5.42
N HIS A 47 1.03 -2.01 4.14
CA HIS A 47 2.05 -1.72 3.15
C HIS A 47 1.38 -1.27 1.85
N CYS A 48 2.07 -0.41 1.11
CA CYS A 48 1.64 0.02 -0.21
C CYS A 48 2.83 0.05 -1.15
N THR A 49 2.63 -0.45 -2.36
CA THR A 49 3.63 -0.37 -3.43
C THR A 49 3.11 0.51 -4.55
N CYS A 50 3.96 1.36 -5.10
CA CYS A 50 3.66 2.14 -6.27
C CYS A 50 4.25 1.43 -7.49
N LYS A 51 3.41 1.13 -8.49
CA LYS A 51 3.79 0.46 -9.73
C LYS A 51 3.46 1.33 -10.93
N THR A 52 4.29 1.30 -11.95
CA THR A 52 4.05 2.03 -13.21
C THR A 52 3.49 1.06 -14.24
N TYR A 53 2.33 1.38 -14.81
CA TYR A 53 1.65 0.64 -15.87
C TYR A 53 1.25 1.61 -16.99
N ASN A 54 1.79 1.46 -18.20
CA ASN A 54 1.45 2.30 -19.36
C ASN A 54 1.41 3.81 -19.02
N ASP A 55 2.53 4.34 -18.52
CA ASP A 55 2.69 5.74 -18.05
C ASP A 55 1.76 6.19 -16.90
N SER A 56 0.96 5.27 -16.36
CA SER A 56 0.11 5.49 -15.19
C SER A 56 0.76 4.93 -13.93
N HIS A 57 0.66 5.67 -12.83
CA HIS A 57 1.19 5.26 -11.53
C HIS A 57 0.07 4.73 -10.66
N VAL A 58 0.10 3.44 -10.36
CA VAL A 58 -0.95 2.72 -9.62
C VAL A 58 -0.41 2.29 -8.27
N CYS A 59 -1.18 2.55 -7.22
CA CYS A 59 -0.82 2.12 -5.88
C CYS A 59 -1.57 0.85 -5.50
N HIS A 60 -0.81 -0.13 -5.02
CA HIS A 60 -1.29 -1.40 -4.56
C HIS A 60 -1.10 -1.42 -3.04
N CYS A 61 -2.19 -1.18 -2.31
CA CYS A 61 -2.17 -1.22 -0.85
C CYS A 61 -2.72 -2.55 -0.33
N VAL A 62 -2.09 -3.05 0.73
CA VAL A 62 -2.46 -4.25 1.48
C VAL A 62 -2.99 -3.81 2.83
N THR A 63 -4.16 -4.30 3.23
CA THR A 63 -4.73 -4.07 4.56
C THR A 63 -4.65 -5.33 5.40
N LYS A 64 -4.58 -5.18 6.72
CA LYS A 64 -4.82 -6.33 7.61
C LYS A 64 -6.31 -6.62 7.66
N CYS A 65 -6.64 -7.90 7.61
CA CYS A 65 -7.72 -8.44 8.42
C CYS A 65 -7.07 -8.97 9.72
#